data_AF-A0A355ETR7-F1
#
_entry.id   AF-A0A355ETR7-F1
#
_cell.length_a   1.000
_cell.length_b   1.000
_cell.length_c   1.000
_cell.angle_alpha   90.00
_cell.angle_beta   90.00
_cell.angle_gamma   90.00
#
_symmetry.space_group_name_H-M   'P 1'
#
loop_
_entity.id
_entity.type
_entity.pdbx_description
1 polymer ?
#
loop_
_entity_poly.entity_id
_entity_poly.type
_entity_poly.pdbx_seq_one_letter_code
_entity_poly.pdbx_strand_id
1 'polypeptide(L)'
;MKRSTALAAVAGLFLVGVLVGILGTHLFYLRQLRQPGGMATLGNRFLAAGLDRRLDLTAEQRRQVDAILADAAREAREVRREMMPRVVEILDRSHHRLSAVLTPEQRQELERFRRQRGDRVRRLLLGL
;
A
#
# COMPACT_ATOMS: atom_id res chain seq x y z
N MET A 1 18.00 -50.14 4.74
CA MET A 1 17.28 -48.96 5.28
C MET A 1 15.78 -49.17 5.08
N LYS A 2 14.94 -48.98 6.11
CA LYS A 2 13.50 -49.28 6.01
C LYS A 2 12.82 -48.17 5.19
N ARG A 3 11.95 -48.55 4.24
CA ARG A 3 11.27 -47.62 3.31
C ARG A 3 10.53 -46.48 4.02
N SER A 4 10.05 -46.73 5.24
CA SER A 4 9.40 -45.73 6.10
C SER A 4 10.30 -44.56 6.48
N THR A 5 11.61 -44.78 6.66
CA THR A 5 12.56 -43.73 7.04
C THR A 5 12.83 -42.78 5.88
N ALA A 6 12.90 -43.30 4.66
CA ALA A 6 13.05 -42.49 3.44
C ALA A 6 11.78 -41.66 3.16
N LEU A 7 10.60 -42.26 3.32
CA LEU A 7 9.31 -41.56 3.18
C LEU A 7 9.14 -40.44 4.22
N ALA A 8 9.51 -40.68 5.48
CA ALA A 8 9.46 -39.67 6.52
C ALA A 8 10.41 -38.49 6.23
N ALA A 9 11.61 -38.77 5.71
CA ALA A 9 12.56 -37.72 5.33
C ALA A 9 12.03 -36.85 4.18
N VAL A 10 11.43 -37.46 3.15
CA VAL A 10 10.84 -36.72 2.02
C VAL A 10 9.63 -35.89 2.46
N ALA A 11 8.75 -36.47 3.28
CA ALA A 11 7.59 -35.76 3.82
C ALA A 11 8.03 -34.56 4.70
N GLY A 12 9.08 -34.73 5.51
CA GLY A 12 9.66 -33.65 6.30
C GLY A 12 10.19 -32.50 5.43
N LEU A 13 10.90 -32.83 4.34
CA LEU A 13 11.43 -31.82 3.42
C LEU A 13 10.31 -31.03 2.74
N PHE A 14 9.23 -31.72 2.36
CA PHE A 14 8.05 -31.09 1.75
C PHE A 14 7.33 -30.15 2.72
N LEU A 15 7.15 -30.57 3.98
CA LEU A 15 6.53 -29.74 5.02
C LEU A 15 7.35 -28.47 5.30
N VAL A 16 8.68 -28.58 5.35
CA VAL A 16 9.56 -27.41 5.49
C VAL A 16 9.41 -26.48 4.28
N GLY A 17 9.36 -27.01 3.05
CA GLY A 17 9.12 -26.22 1.84
C GLY A 17 7.79 -25.47 1.86
N VAL A 18 6.70 -26.13 2.31
CA VAL A 18 5.38 -25.50 2.45
C VAL A 18 5.40 -24.40 3.50
N LEU A 19 6.01 -24.64 4.66
CA LEU A 19 6.12 -23.65 5.74
C LEU A 19 6.93 -22.42 5.29
N VAL A 20 8.05 -22.63 4.60
CA VAL A 20 8.86 -21.53 4.04
C VAL A 20 8.07 -20.77 2.97
N GLY A 21 7.29 -21.46 2.13
CA GLY A 21 6.41 -20.85 1.13
C GLY A 21 5.32 -19.98 1.74
N ILE A 22 4.63 -20.48 2.77
CA ILE A 22 3.59 -19.73 3.50
C ILE A 22 4.20 -18.50 4.18
N LEU A 23 5.32 -18.68 4.89
CA LEU A 23 5.97 -17.59 5.62
C LEU A 23 6.51 -16.52 4.66
N GLY A 24 7.13 -16.93 3.54
CA GLY A 24 7.61 -16.03 2.49
C GLY A 24 6.48 -15.25 1.83
N THR A 25 5.35 -15.90 1.52
CA THR A 25 4.18 -15.25 0.93
C THR A 25 3.54 -14.27 1.92
N HIS A 26 3.43 -14.64 3.19
CA HIS A 26 2.87 -13.78 4.24
C HIS A 26 3.75 -12.56 4.50
N LEU A 27 5.08 -12.72 4.56
CA LEU A 27 6.04 -11.63 4.65
C LEU A 27 5.99 -10.72 3.43
N PHE A 28 5.90 -11.27 2.22
CA PHE A 28 5.77 -10.50 0.98
C PHE A 28 4.49 -9.65 0.96
N TYR A 29 3.35 -10.24 1.33
CA TYR A 29 2.07 -9.53 1.45
C TYR A 29 2.10 -8.43 2.51
N LEU A 30 2.63 -8.71 3.69
CA LEU A 30 2.77 -7.72 4.77
C LEU A 30 3.70 -6.57 4.37
N ARG A 31 4.78 -6.85 3.65
CA ARG A 31 5.72 -5.84 3.16
C ARG A 31 5.09 -4.98 2.06
N GLN A 32 4.24 -5.55 1.21
CA GLN A 32 3.55 -4.84 0.14
C GLN A 32 2.37 -3.99 0.64
N LEU A 33 1.69 -4.41 1.71
CA LEU A 33 0.66 -3.61 2.39
C LEU A 33 1.25 -2.47 3.22
N ARG A 34 2.45 -2.65 3.78
CA ARG A 34 3.18 -1.64 4.57
C ARG A 34 3.96 -0.63 3.72
N GLN A 35 3.98 -0.76 2.39
CA GLN A 35 4.58 0.25 1.53
C GLN A 35 3.63 1.46 1.37
N PRO A 36 4.18 2.70 1.35
CA PRO A 36 3.43 3.91 1.00
C PRO A 36 2.71 3.81 -0.35
N GLY A 37 1.46 3.37 -0.34
CA GLY A 37 0.69 3.06 -1.55
C GLY A 37 0.00 1.70 -1.60
N GLY A 38 -0.07 0.94 -0.50
CA GLY A 38 -0.79 -0.34 -0.42
C GLY A 38 -2.22 -0.32 -1.01
N MET A 39 -2.92 0.81 -0.87
CA MET A 39 -4.24 1.03 -1.48
C MET A 39 -4.20 1.21 -3.00
N ALA A 40 -3.15 1.82 -3.54
CA ALA A 40 -2.94 1.89 -5.00
C ALA A 40 -2.62 0.50 -5.57
N THR A 41 -1.87 -0.33 -4.84
CA THR A 41 -1.61 -1.73 -5.22
C THR A 41 -2.88 -2.58 -5.16
N LEU A 42 -3.76 -2.36 -4.18
CA LEU A 42 -5.09 -2.98 -4.13
C LEU A 42 -5.96 -2.53 -5.33
N GLY A 43 -6.02 -1.23 -5.61
CA GLY A 43 -6.74 -0.67 -6.76
C GLY A 43 -6.27 -1.27 -8.09
N ASN A 44 -4.96 -1.39 -8.28
CA ASN A 44 -4.39 -2.00 -9.49
C ASN A 44 -4.72 -3.48 -9.62
N ARG A 45 -4.80 -4.23 -8.52
CA ARG A 45 -5.24 -5.64 -8.55
C ARG A 45 -6.72 -5.77 -8.92
N PHE A 46 -7.58 -4.88 -8.42
CA PHE A 46 -8.98 -4.85 -8.84
C PHE A 46 -9.13 -4.48 -10.32
N LEU A 47 -8.32 -3.53 -10.80
CA LEU A 47 -8.28 -3.16 -12.21
C LEU A 47 -7.79 -4.32 -13.08
N ALA A 48 -6.69 -4.97 -12.71
CA ALA A 48 -6.14 -6.13 -13.42
C ALA A 48 -7.17 -7.27 -13.49
N ALA A 49 -7.82 -7.61 -12.38
CA ALA A 49 -8.88 -8.62 -12.34
C ALA A 49 -10.10 -8.23 -13.18
N GLY A 50 -10.45 -6.94 -13.21
CA GLY A 50 -11.51 -6.41 -14.06
C GLY A 50 -11.18 -6.49 -15.55
N LEU A 51 -9.93 -6.21 -15.93
CA LEU A 51 -9.44 -6.33 -17.30
C LEU A 51 -9.38 -7.79 -17.74
N ASP A 52 -8.87 -8.68 -16.88
CA ASP A 52 -8.81 -10.12 -17.13
C ASP A 52 -10.19 -10.70 -17.44
N ARG A 53 -11.19 -10.37 -16.62
CA ARG A 53 -12.57 -10.85 -16.78
C ARG A 53 -13.28 -10.30 -18.01
N ARG A 54 -12.90 -9.10 -18.49
CA ARG A 54 -13.57 -8.43 -19.62
C ARG A 54 -12.92 -8.71 -20.96
N LEU A 55 -11.62 -9.01 -20.96
CA LEU A 55 -10.80 -9.14 -22.17
C LEU A 55 -10.29 -10.56 -22.38
N ASP A 56 -10.65 -11.50 -21.49
CA ASP A 56 -10.22 -12.90 -21.50
C ASP A 56 -8.72 -13.04 -21.73
N LEU A 57 -7.94 -12.35 -20.90
CA LEU A 57 -6.50 -12.23 -21.11
C LEU A 57 -5.83 -13.62 -21.03
N THR A 58 -4.85 -13.84 -21.91
CA THR A 58 -3.95 -14.99 -21.81
C THR A 58 -3.01 -14.84 -20.61
N ALA A 59 -2.35 -15.93 -20.22
CA ALA A 59 -1.37 -15.90 -19.12
C ALA A 59 -0.17 -14.96 -19.41
N GLU A 60 0.17 -14.75 -20.69
CA GLU A 60 1.20 -13.79 -21.07
C GLU A 60 0.69 -12.35 -20.95
N GLN A 61 -0.51 -12.07 -21.46
CA GLN A 61 -1.13 -10.75 -21.35
C GLN A 61 -1.37 -10.33 -19.90
N ARG A 62 -1.80 -11.25 -19.02
CA ARG A 62 -1.93 -10.98 -17.58
C ARG A 62 -0.63 -10.48 -16.97
N ARG A 63 0.49 -11.17 -17.25
CA ARG A 63 1.81 -10.77 -16.74
C ARG A 63 2.24 -9.40 -17.25
N GLN A 64 1.94 -9.08 -18.51
CA GLN A 64 2.23 -7.78 -19.09
C GLN A 64 1.37 -6.66 -18.49
N VAL A 65 0.07 -6.91 -18.29
CA VAL A 65 -0.85 -5.95 -17.63
C VAL A 65 -0.41 -5.69 -16.19
N ASP A 66 -0.05 -6.72 -15.44
CA ASP A 66 0.45 -6.58 -14.08
C ASP A 66 1.73 -5.73 -14.03
N ALA A 67 2.66 -5.94 -14.96
CA ALA A 67 3.89 -5.15 -15.08
C ALA A 67 3.59 -3.68 -15.40
N ILE A 68 2.72 -3.40 -16.39
CA ILE A 68 2.33 -2.04 -16.77
C ILE A 68 1.69 -1.30 -15.58
N LEU A 69 0.75 -1.96 -14.88
CA LEU A 69 0.09 -1.36 -13.73
C LEU A 69 1.06 -1.17 -12.56
N ALA A 70 2.01 -2.06 -12.35
CA ALA A 70 3.03 -1.91 -11.32
C ALA A 70 3.94 -0.69 -11.59
N ASP A 71 4.33 -0.50 -12.85
CA ASP A 71 5.15 0.62 -13.30
C ASP A 71 4.41 1.95 -13.19
N ALA A 72 3.17 2.02 -13.65
CA ALA A 72 2.30 3.19 -13.47
C ALA A 72 2.13 3.54 -11.98
N ALA A 73 2.02 2.54 -11.11
CA ALA A 73 1.96 2.79 -9.67
C ALA A 73 3.27 3.35 -9.10
N ARG A 74 4.44 2.97 -9.64
CA ARG A 74 5.73 3.56 -9.24
C ARG A 74 5.79 5.03 -9.66
N GLU A 75 5.50 5.33 -10.92
CA GLU A 75 5.50 6.70 -11.45
C GLU A 75 4.55 7.61 -10.67
N ALA A 76 3.32 7.15 -10.40
CA ALA A 76 2.37 7.90 -9.59
C ALA A 76 2.87 8.16 -8.16
N ARG A 77 3.64 7.23 -7.56
CA ARG A 77 4.27 7.44 -6.25
C ARG A 77 5.37 8.49 -6.30
N GLU A 78 6.14 8.55 -7.38
CA GLU A 78 7.20 9.54 -7.56
C GLU A 78 6.62 10.95 -7.71
N VAL A 79 5.64 11.12 -8.60
CA VAL A 79 4.90 12.38 -8.75
C VAL A 79 4.30 12.81 -7.42
N ARG A 80 3.66 11.89 -6.69
CA ARG A 80 3.12 12.18 -5.36
C ARG A 80 4.20 12.66 -4.40
N ARG A 81 5.35 11.99 -4.34
CA ARG A 81 6.46 12.38 -3.45
C ARG A 81 6.98 13.78 -3.75
N GLU A 82 7.06 14.17 -5.01
CA GLU A 82 7.50 15.50 -5.43
C GLU A 82 6.47 16.58 -5.08
N MET A 83 5.18 16.31 -5.34
CA MET A 83 4.13 17.30 -5.12
C MET A 83 3.72 17.45 -3.65
N MET A 84 3.87 16.39 -2.84
CA MET A 84 3.29 16.37 -1.49
C MET A 84 3.79 17.46 -0.54
N PRO A 85 5.09 17.81 -0.53
CA PRO A 85 5.58 18.92 0.29
C PRO A 85 4.83 20.24 0.02
N ARG A 86 4.55 20.54 -1.25
CA ARG A 86 3.81 21.75 -1.65
C ARG A 86 2.37 21.72 -1.15
N VAL A 87 1.73 20.55 -1.20
CA VAL A 87 0.36 20.37 -0.66
C VAL A 87 0.34 20.62 0.85
N VAL A 88 1.31 20.06 1.58
CA VAL A 88 1.43 20.26 3.04
C VAL A 88 1.60 21.75 3.35
N GLU A 89 2.47 22.45 2.63
CA GLU A 89 2.71 23.89 2.80
C GLU A 89 1.43 24.72 2.57
N ILE A 90 0.65 24.41 1.52
CA ILE A 90 -0.64 25.08 1.25
C ILE A 90 -1.61 24.89 2.41
N LEU A 91 -1.68 23.68 2.97
CA LEU A 91 -2.56 23.35 4.08
C LEU A 91 -2.14 24.07 5.37
N ASP A 92 -0.84 24.10 5.68
CA ASP A 92 -0.31 24.81 6.84
C ASP A 92 -0.54 26.32 6.74
N ARG A 93 -0.31 26.92 5.57
CA ARG A 93 -0.61 28.34 5.34
C ARG A 93 -2.10 28.64 5.49
N SER A 94 -2.97 27.75 4.99
CA SER A 94 -4.42 27.89 5.13
C SER A 94 -4.85 27.81 6.60
N HIS A 95 -4.24 26.90 7.37
CA HIS A 95 -4.48 26.81 8.81
C HIS A 95 -4.04 28.07 9.55
N HIS A 96 -2.88 28.66 9.23
CA HIS A 96 -2.46 29.93 9.82
C HIS A 96 -3.44 31.07 9.52
N ARG A 97 -3.92 31.17 8.28
CA ARG A 97 -4.92 32.18 7.90
C ARG A 97 -6.25 31.98 8.64
N LEU A 98 -6.69 30.73 8.80
CA LEU A 98 -7.88 30.42 9.58
C LEU A 98 -7.68 30.80 11.06
N SER A 99 -6.56 30.39 11.68
CA SER A 99 -6.27 30.72 13.08
C SER A 99 -6.26 32.23 13.33
N ALA A 100 -5.82 33.06 12.38
CA ALA A 100 -5.78 34.51 12.52
C ALA A 100 -7.17 35.15 12.72
N VAL A 101 -8.23 34.56 12.16
CA VAL A 101 -9.61 35.10 12.24
C VAL A 101 -10.45 34.50 13.37
N LEU A 102 -9.88 33.61 14.17
CA LEU A 102 -10.57 32.91 15.26
C LEU A 102 -10.24 33.49 16.64
N THR A 103 -11.21 33.39 17.55
CA THR A 103 -10.99 33.68 18.98
C THR A 103 -10.04 32.67 19.62
N PRO A 104 -9.43 32.97 20.78
CA PRO A 104 -8.55 32.04 21.47
C PRO A 104 -9.18 30.66 21.73
N GLU A 105 -10.45 30.61 22.11
CA GLU A 105 -11.19 29.38 22.38
C GLU A 105 -11.41 28.58 21.09
N GLN A 106 -11.78 29.27 20.01
CA GLN A 106 -11.97 28.65 18.69
C GLN A 106 -10.65 28.12 18.11
N ARG A 107 -9.52 28.78 18.37
CA ARG A 107 -8.19 28.29 17.97
C ARG A 107 -7.85 26.97 18.66
N GLN A 108 -8.17 26.82 19.95
CA GLN A 108 -7.99 25.54 20.64
C GLN A 108 -8.83 24.43 20.00
N GLU A 109 -10.07 24.72 19.62
CA GLU A 109 -10.93 23.73 18.99
C GLU A 109 -10.45 23.38 17.57
N LEU A 110 -9.97 24.36 16.80
CA LEU A 110 -9.34 24.12 15.50
C LEU A 110 -8.10 23.22 15.63
N GLU A 111 -7.29 23.41 16.66
CA GLU A 111 -6.10 22.60 16.91
C GLU A 111 -6.46 21.16 17.33
N ARG A 112 -7.52 20.98 18.12
CA ARG A 112 -8.06 19.64 18.45
C ARG A 112 -8.58 18.93 17.20
N PHE A 113 -9.36 19.64 16.39
CA PHE A 113 -9.87 19.13 15.12
C PHE A 113 -8.74 18.74 14.17
N ARG A 114 -7.69 19.58 14.09
CA ARG A 114 -6.48 19.30 13.31
C ARG A 114 -5.75 18.09 13.84
N ARG A 115 -5.62 17.87 15.15
CA ARG A 115 -4.98 16.66 15.68
C ARG A 115 -5.79 15.39 15.37
N GLN A 116 -7.11 15.45 15.51
CA GLN A 116 -7.98 14.32 15.21
C GLN A 116 -7.99 13.92 13.72
N ARG A 117 -7.91 14.91 12.81
CA ARG A 117 -7.98 14.68 11.35
C ARG A 117 -6.63 14.70 10.64
N GLY A 118 -5.71 15.54 11.10
CA GLY A 118 -4.40 15.81 10.53
C GLY A 118 -3.51 14.58 10.52
N ASP A 119 -3.58 13.74 11.55
CA ASP A 119 -2.87 12.46 11.52
C ASP A 119 -3.40 11.54 10.40
N ARG A 120 -4.68 11.64 10.03
CA ARG A 120 -5.28 10.80 8.99
C ARG A 120 -4.97 11.33 7.60
N VAL A 121 -5.12 12.64 7.40
CA VAL A 121 -4.82 13.32 6.12
C VAL A 121 -3.31 13.28 5.84
N ARG A 122 -2.46 13.57 6.82
CA ARG A 122 -1.00 13.53 6.66
C ARG A 122 -0.50 12.10 6.44
N ARG A 123 -1.10 11.08 7.08
CA ARG A 123 -0.83 9.67 6.76
C ARG A 123 -1.26 9.29 5.34
N LEU A 124 -2.46 9.67 4.91
CA LEU A 124 -2.96 9.38 3.56
C LEU A 124 -2.16 10.10 2.47
N LEU A 125 -1.74 11.35 2.73
CA LEU A 125 -0.97 12.18 1.82
C LEU A 125 0.51 11.76 1.74
N LEU A 126 1.15 11.47 2.87
CA LEU A 126 2.55 11.02 2.93
C LEU A 126 2.71 9.51 2.68
N GLY A 127 1.60 8.76 2.69
CA GLY A 127 1.59 7.30 2.55
C GLY A 127 2.24 6.56 3.73
N LEU A 128 2.14 7.09 4.95
CA LEU A 128 2.63 6.43 6.17
C LEU A 128 1.56 5.56 6.82
#